data_AF-A0AA86YW68-F1
#
_entry.id   AF-A0AA86YW68-F1
#
_cell.length_a   1.000
_cell.length_b   1.000
_cell.length_c   1.000
_cell.angle_alpha   90.00
_cell.angle_beta   90.00
_cell.angle_gamma   90.00
#
_symmetry.space_group_name_H-M   'P 1'
#
loop_
_entity.id
_entity.type
_entity.pdbx_description
1 polymer ?
#
loop_
_entity_poly.entity_id
_entity_poly.type
_entity_poly.pdbx_seq_one_letter_code
_entity_poly.pdbx_strand_id
1 'polypeptide(L)'
;MKRHPIRPNYDPYNCNSGIPHIPDTHWDPHSKAWEFNDVQVNHDFIPASLPPEVKDALKNNICLVCGEKNCPYLKEKNFQELIKAINSGDKTGALRIYSQRFAQFRNMKKSIIMASLDRARVARERQGPCGYSGPIQSTGIIAMPGIWSAWKDLLTSMPNEITNTPHSYTVNFNNSSNLESSFDVEIKYPISSGMKTVNTVGPGAYLIEATGGGTASIRIKSHSVPITVSISFPK
;
A
#
# COMPACT_ATOMS: atom_id res chain seq x y z
N MET A 1 -2.58 26.73 -8.62
CA MET A 1 -2.76 25.33 -8.14
C MET A 1 -1.68 24.48 -8.76
N LYS A 2 -0.77 23.87 -7.98
CA LYS A 2 0.10 22.82 -8.51
C LYS A 2 -0.80 21.71 -9.06
N ARG A 3 -0.53 21.22 -10.28
CA ARG A 3 -1.26 20.08 -10.84
C ARG A 3 -0.96 18.86 -9.97
N HIS A 4 -1.99 18.08 -9.67
CA HIS A 4 -1.81 16.76 -9.07
C HIS A 4 -0.95 15.93 -10.05
N PRO A 5 0.10 15.22 -9.59
CA PRO A 5 0.95 14.43 -10.47
C PRO A 5 0.15 13.39 -11.28
N ILE A 6 0.70 13.01 -12.43
CA ILE A 6 0.09 12.05 -13.36
C ILE A 6 -0.18 10.73 -12.62
N ARG A 7 -1.38 10.19 -12.79
CA ARG A 7 -1.79 8.89 -12.25
C ARG A 7 -0.96 7.77 -12.91
N PRO A 8 -0.18 6.98 -12.17
CA PRO A 8 0.24 5.67 -12.65
C PRO A 8 -1.02 4.82 -12.91
N ASN A 9 -0.91 3.75 -13.71
CA ASN A 9 -2.00 2.77 -13.89
C ASN A 9 -2.18 1.93 -12.61
N TYR A 10 -2.54 2.60 -11.52
CA TYR A 10 -2.47 2.13 -10.15
C TYR A 10 -3.85 2.27 -9.51
N ASP A 11 -4.38 1.17 -8.98
CA ASP A 11 -5.57 1.19 -8.15
C ASP A 11 -5.16 1.11 -6.67
N PRO A 12 -5.37 2.17 -5.87
CA PRO A 12 -5.01 2.15 -4.45
C PRO A 12 -5.83 1.16 -3.62
N TYR A 13 -6.90 0.58 -4.18
CA TYR A 13 -7.81 -0.36 -3.50
C TYR A 13 -7.67 -1.81 -4.00
N ASN A 14 -6.61 -2.10 -4.73
CA ASN A 14 -6.26 -3.44 -5.20
C ASN A 14 -4.75 -3.65 -4.98
N CYS A 15 -4.31 -4.87 -4.69
CA CYS A 15 -2.89 -5.20 -4.51
C CYS A 15 -2.08 -5.08 -5.82
N ASN A 16 -2.67 -4.51 -6.87
CA ASN A 16 -2.09 -4.14 -8.16
C ASN A 16 -1.41 -5.27 -8.94
N SER A 17 -1.43 -6.51 -8.43
CA SER A 17 -0.99 -7.73 -9.13
C SER A 17 0.33 -7.57 -9.88
N GLY A 18 1.29 -6.84 -9.31
CA GLY A 18 2.58 -6.57 -9.94
C GLY A 18 2.66 -5.36 -10.88
N ILE A 19 1.63 -4.51 -10.91
CA ILE A 19 1.71 -3.18 -11.52
C ILE A 19 2.37 -2.23 -10.49
N PRO A 20 3.39 -1.43 -10.89
CA PRO A 20 4.05 -0.51 -9.99
C PRO A 20 3.07 0.43 -9.28
N HIS A 21 3.22 0.55 -7.97
CA HIS A 21 2.46 1.50 -7.17
C HIS A 21 3.17 2.86 -7.09
N ILE A 22 2.52 3.83 -6.44
CA ILE A 22 3.14 5.12 -6.12
C ILE A 22 4.30 4.85 -5.13
N PRO A 23 5.48 5.48 -5.28
CA PRO A 23 6.56 5.36 -4.31
C PRO A 23 6.11 5.65 -2.87
N ASP A 24 6.83 5.07 -1.90
CA ASP A 24 6.55 5.19 -0.46
C ASP A 24 5.19 4.66 0.01
N THR A 25 4.55 3.76 -0.74
CA THR A 25 3.36 3.03 -0.29
C THR A 25 3.66 1.56 -0.02
N HIS A 26 2.92 0.95 0.90
CA HIS A 26 2.89 -0.50 1.08
C HIS A 26 1.44 -1.00 0.98
N TRP A 27 1.24 -2.26 0.59
CA TRP A 27 -0.06 -2.88 0.70
C TRP A 27 -0.36 -3.22 2.16
N ASP A 28 -1.41 -2.62 2.71
CA ASP A 28 -1.92 -2.94 4.04
C ASP A 28 -3.06 -3.98 3.92
N PRO A 29 -2.88 -5.20 4.44
CA PRO A 29 -3.90 -6.25 4.39
C PRO A 29 -5.12 -5.98 5.29
N HIS A 30 -5.02 -5.09 6.28
CA HIS A 30 -6.14 -4.69 7.14
C HIS A 30 -7.05 -3.69 6.43
N SER A 31 -6.47 -2.64 5.84
CA SER A 31 -7.24 -1.67 5.06
C SER A 31 -7.59 -2.19 3.66
N LYS A 32 -6.93 -3.28 3.22
CA LYS A 32 -6.97 -3.84 1.86
C LYS A 32 -6.77 -2.75 0.82
N ALA A 33 -5.78 -1.92 1.09
CA ALA A 33 -5.46 -0.79 0.27
C ALA A 33 -3.96 -0.50 0.41
N TRP A 34 -3.42 0.20 -0.58
CA TRP A 34 -2.10 0.76 -0.45
C TRP A 34 -2.13 1.91 0.55
N GLU A 35 -1.18 1.99 1.46
CA GLU A 35 -1.06 3.08 2.44
C GLU A 35 0.30 3.74 2.30
N PHE A 36 0.35 5.06 2.44
CA PHE A 36 1.63 5.77 2.55
C PHE A 36 2.35 5.35 3.84
N ASN A 37 3.66 5.13 3.73
CA ASN A 37 4.51 4.76 4.87
C ASN A 37 4.67 5.90 5.88
N ASP A 38 4.71 7.13 5.37
CA ASP A 38 5.08 8.36 6.07
C ASP A 38 3.90 9.30 6.36
N VAL A 39 2.71 9.00 5.84
CA VAL A 39 1.49 9.75 6.11
C VAL A 39 0.63 8.96 7.10
N GLN A 40 0.85 9.22 8.39
CA GLN A 40 0.10 8.60 9.47
C GLN A 40 -0.70 9.65 10.23
N VAL A 41 -2.00 9.44 10.33
CA VAL A 41 -2.91 10.28 11.12
C VAL A 41 -3.28 9.52 12.38
N ASN A 42 -3.06 10.11 13.55
CA ASN A 42 -3.55 9.54 14.80
C ASN A 42 -5.08 9.69 14.84
N HIS A 43 -5.79 8.57 14.67
CA HIS A 43 -7.24 8.52 14.56
C HIS A 43 -7.95 9.03 15.83
N ASP A 44 -7.34 8.88 17.01
CA ASP A 44 -7.93 9.26 18.30
C ASP A 44 -7.89 10.78 18.52
N PHE A 45 -6.99 11.47 17.82
CA PHE A 45 -6.81 12.92 17.96
C PHE A 45 -7.51 13.73 16.86
N ILE A 46 -8.18 13.08 15.91
CA ILE A 46 -9.01 13.76 14.93
C ILE A 46 -10.13 14.52 15.65
N PRO A 47 -10.26 15.85 15.46
CA PRO A 47 -11.27 16.65 16.15
C PRO A 47 -12.69 16.17 15.82
N ALA A 48 -13.52 15.97 16.85
CA ALA A 48 -14.91 15.55 16.68
C ALA A 48 -15.76 16.55 15.89
N SER A 49 -15.38 17.84 15.95
CA SER A 49 -15.98 18.98 15.25
C SER A 49 -15.76 18.97 13.73
N LEU A 50 -14.83 18.16 13.21
CA LEU A 50 -14.69 18.01 11.76
C LEU A 50 -15.89 17.23 11.18
N PRO A 51 -16.32 17.58 9.95
CA PRO A 51 -17.38 16.84 9.26
C PRO A 51 -17.07 15.33 9.16
N PRO A 52 -18.07 14.43 9.30
CA PRO A 52 -17.86 12.99 9.24
C PRO A 52 -17.05 12.53 8.03
N GLU A 53 -17.42 13.00 6.83
CA GLU A 53 -16.75 12.64 5.58
C GLU A 53 -15.28 13.09 5.54
N VAL A 54 -14.93 14.18 6.24
CA VAL A 54 -13.55 14.67 6.34
C VAL A 54 -12.76 13.80 7.30
N LYS A 55 -13.36 13.42 8.44
CA LYS A 55 -12.72 12.52 9.40
C LYS A 55 -12.41 11.19 8.74
N ASP A 56 -13.36 10.64 8.00
CA ASP A 56 -13.16 9.35 7.32
C ASP A 56 -12.16 9.47 6.17
N ALA A 57 -12.16 10.58 5.43
CA ALA A 57 -11.15 10.81 4.40
C ALA A 57 -9.73 10.86 4.98
N LEU A 58 -9.54 11.55 6.12
CA LEU A 58 -8.25 11.61 6.81
C LEU A 58 -7.77 10.23 7.27
N LYS A 59 -8.67 9.41 7.83
CA LYS A 59 -8.36 8.04 8.28
C LYS A 59 -7.99 7.08 7.15
N ASN A 60 -8.38 7.39 5.91
CA ASN A 60 -8.18 6.53 4.75
C ASN A 60 -7.14 7.09 3.77
N ASN A 61 -6.34 8.09 4.17
CA ASN A 61 -5.37 8.76 3.30
C ASN A 61 -6.02 9.30 2.00
N ILE A 62 -7.24 9.83 2.09
CA ILE A 62 -7.97 10.43 0.97
C ILE A 62 -7.79 11.94 1.00
N CYS A 63 -7.36 12.50 -0.14
CA CYS A 63 -7.13 13.93 -0.27
C CYS A 63 -8.43 14.75 -0.18
N LEU A 64 -8.46 15.72 0.73
CA LEU A 64 -9.59 16.64 0.87
C LEU A 64 -9.77 17.59 -0.34
N VAL A 65 -8.78 17.68 -1.24
CA VAL A 65 -8.78 18.59 -2.40
C VAL A 65 -9.20 17.90 -3.69
N CYS A 66 -8.76 16.67 -3.93
CA CYS A 66 -9.11 15.92 -5.15
C CYS A 66 -9.95 14.67 -4.91
N GLY A 67 -10.06 14.19 -3.67
CA GLY A 67 -10.77 12.97 -3.33
C GLY A 67 -10.02 11.67 -3.66
N GLU A 68 -8.76 11.74 -4.11
CA GLU A 68 -7.96 10.56 -4.42
C GLU A 68 -7.24 10.02 -3.18
N LYS A 69 -7.18 8.70 -3.06
CA LYS A 69 -6.36 8.01 -2.06
C LYS A 69 -4.88 8.06 -2.46
N ASN A 70 -4.00 8.23 -1.47
CA ASN A 70 -2.55 8.36 -1.64
C ASN A 70 -2.13 9.45 -2.63
N CYS A 71 -2.88 10.55 -2.63
CA CYS A 71 -2.54 11.71 -3.41
C CYS A 71 -1.21 12.32 -2.92
N PRO A 72 -0.23 12.61 -3.80
CA PRO A 72 1.03 13.23 -3.40
C PRO A 72 0.88 14.58 -2.64
N TYR A 73 -0.24 15.29 -2.83
CA TYR A 73 -0.55 16.52 -2.08
C TYR A 73 -0.70 16.28 -0.56
N LEU A 74 -0.92 15.04 -0.13
CA LEU A 74 -0.92 14.69 1.30
C LEU A 74 0.46 14.94 1.95
N LYS A 75 1.55 14.88 1.18
CA LYS A 75 2.92 15.15 1.64
C LYS A 75 3.32 16.63 1.56
N GLU A 76 2.47 17.49 0.99
CA GLU A 76 2.76 18.92 0.85
C GLU A 76 2.51 19.70 2.15
N LYS A 77 3.23 20.81 2.31
CA LYS A 77 3.27 21.64 3.54
C LYS A 77 1.89 21.89 4.16
N ASN A 78 0.90 22.27 3.36
CA ASN A 78 -0.42 22.63 3.86
C ASN A 78 -1.14 21.45 4.52
N PHE A 79 -1.01 20.26 3.95
CA PHE A 79 -1.65 19.05 4.46
C PHE A 79 -0.86 18.50 5.65
N GLN A 80 0.47 18.55 5.59
CA GLN A 80 1.35 18.16 6.68
C GLN A 80 1.18 19.03 7.93
N GLU A 81 0.90 20.33 7.78
CA GLU A 81 0.54 21.18 8.93
C GLU A 81 -0.76 20.73 9.60
N LEU A 82 -1.75 20.27 8.83
CA LEU A 82 -2.99 19.70 9.38
C LEU A 82 -2.72 18.38 10.12
N ILE A 83 -1.99 17.45 9.49
CA ILE A 83 -1.63 16.16 10.08
C ILE A 83 -0.83 16.36 11.37
N LYS A 84 0.15 17.26 11.36
CA LYS A 84 0.96 17.58 12.55
C LYS A 84 0.09 18.08 13.70
N ALA A 85 -0.85 19.00 13.44
CA ALA A 85 -1.75 19.51 14.47
C ALA A 85 -2.67 18.40 15.04
N ILE A 86 -3.17 17.50 14.18
CA ILE A 86 -3.94 16.33 14.62
C ILE A 86 -3.07 15.42 15.49
N ASN A 87 -1.88 15.02 15.02
CA ASN A 87 -1.01 14.08 15.71
C ASN A 87 -0.47 14.61 17.03
N SER A 88 -0.35 15.93 17.19
CA SER A 88 0.03 16.57 18.46
C SER A 88 -1.14 16.75 19.44
N GLY A 89 -2.37 16.37 19.05
CA GLY A 89 -3.57 16.57 19.87
C GLY A 89 -4.11 18.02 19.89
N ASP A 90 -3.58 18.92 19.04
CA ASP A 90 -4.04 20.30 18.93
C ASP A 90 -5.35 20.37 18.13
N LYS A 91 -6.45 20.01 18.78
CA LYS A 91 -7.77 19.91 18.14
C LYS A 91 -8.26 21.26 17.59
N THR A 92 -7.96 22.35 18.30
CA THR A 92 -8.36 23.70 17.90
C THR A 92 -7.54 24.18 16.70
N GLY A 93 -6.22 23.97 16.72
CA GLY A 93 -5.35 24.28 15.60
C GLY A 93 -5.68 23.46 14.36
N ALA A 94 -5.93 22.16 14.52
CA ALA A 94 -6.36 21.29 13.41
C ALA A 94 -7.67 21.78 12.78
N LEU A 95 -8.68 22.11 13.59
CA LEU A 95 -9.94 22.67 13.08
C LEU A 95 -9.72 24.01 12.36
N ARG A 96 -8.88 24.89 12.91
CA ARG A 96 -8.55 26.18 12.27
C ARG A 96 -7.88 25.99 10.92
N ILE A 97 -6.87 25.11 10.84
CA ILE A 97 -6.15 24.81 9.59
C ILE A 97 -7.12 24.21 8.56
N TYR A 98 -7.97 23.27 8.96
CA TYR A 98 -9.02 22.72 8.10
C TYR A 98 -9.94 23.82 7.56
N SER A 99 -10.49 24.65 8.43
CA SER A 99 -11.43 25.72 8.05
C SER A 99 -10.79 26.74 7.10
N GLN A 100 -9.53 27.09 7.30
CA GLN A 100 -8.83 28.09 6.49
C GLN A 100 -8.40 27.56 5.12
N ARG A 101 -8.08 26.27 5.00
CA ARG A 101 -7.36 25.74 3.83
C ARG A 101 -8.09 24.65 3.06
N PHE A 102 -9.05 23.98 3.69
CA PHE A 102 -9.68 22.79 3.12
C PHE A 102 -11.22 22.85 3.08
N ALA A 103 -11.86 23.61 3.97
CA ALA A 103 -13.32 23.67 4.04
C ALA A 103 -13.98 24.13 2.73
N GLN A 104 -13.33 24.99 1.94
CA GLN A 104 -13.82 25.42 0.65
C GLN A 104 -13.99 24.26 -0.34
N PHE A 105 -13.16 23.22 -0.26
CA PHE A 105 -13.23 22.06 -1.15
C PHE A 105 -14.33 21.08 -0.76
N ARG A 106 -14.84 21.15 0.49
CA ARG A 106 -15.80 20.19 1.03
C ARG A 106 -16.98 19.97 0.11
N ASN A 107 -17.72 21.03 -0.23
CA ASN A 107 -18.93 20.88 -1.06
C ASN A 107 -18.60 20.52 -2.51
N MET A 108 -17.51 21.07 -3.06
CA MET A 108 -17.09 20.82 -4.44
C MET A 108 -16.59 19.39 -4.68
N LYS A 109 -16.08 18.73 -3.62
CA LYS A 109 -15.43 17.41 -3.71
C LYS A 109 -16.14 16.32 -2.92
N LYS A 110 -17.25 16.65 -2.25
CA LYS A 110 -18.00 15.70 -1.41
C LYS A 110 -18.34 14.41 -2.15
N SER A 111 -18.90 14.49 -3.36
CA SER A 111 -19.27 13.29 -4.14
C SER A 111 -18.08 12.40 -4.46
N ILE A 112 -16.95 13.00 -4.85
CA ILE A 112 -15.71 12.28 -5.18
C ILE A 112 -15.10 11.65 -3.93
N ILE A 113 -15.05 12.38 -2.81
CA ILE A 113 -14.58 11.86 -1.52
C ILE A 113 -15.45 10.67 -1.08
N MET A 114 -16.77 10.80 -1.17
CA MET A 114 -17.70 9.73 -0.81
C MET A 114 -17.53 8.50 -1.71
N ALA A 115 -17.30 8.67 -3.01
CA ALA A 115 -17.01 7.56 -3.90
C ALA A 115 -15.70 6.83 -3.52
N SER A 116 -14.65 7.57 -3.16
CA SER A 116 -13.39 6.97 -2.68
C SER A 116 -13.55 6.28 -1.32
N LEU A 117 -14.38 6.82 -0.43
CA LEU A 117 -14.72 6.17 0.83
C LEU A 117 -15.51 4.89 0.62
N ASP A 118 -16.45 4.87 -0.33
CA ASP A 118 -17.17 3.65 -0.69
C ASP A 118 -16.24 2.61 -1.29
N ARG A 119 -15.30 3.00 -2.17
CA ARG A 119 -14.25 2.10 -2.66
C ARG A 119 -13.40 1.53 -1.53
N ALA A 120 -13.03 2.34 -0.54
CA ALA A 120 -12.29 1.87 0.65
C ALA A 120 -13.11 0.85 1.46
N ARG A 121 -14.42 1.09 1.61
CA ARG A 121 -15.33 0.18 2.29
C ARG A 121 -15.47 -1.15 1.54
N VAL A 122 -15.74 -1.09 0.24
CA VAL A 122 -15.82 -2.27 -0.64
C VAL A 122 -14.51 -3.05 -0.65
N ALA A 123 -13.36 -2.37 -0.64
CA ALA A 123 -12.06 -3.03 -0.57
C ALA A 123 -11.90 -3.84 0.72
N ARG A 124 -12.26 -3.28 1.88
CA ARG A 124 -12.23 -4.00 3.18
C ARG A 124 -13.13 -5.22 3.18
N GLU A 125 -14.33 -5.10 2.63
CA GLU A 125 -15.34 -6.18 2.56
C GLU A 125 -14.98 -7.25 1.51
N ARG A 126 -14.19 -6.92 0.50
CA ARG A 126 -13.81 -7.85 -0.58
C ARG A 126 -13.13 -9.09 -0.03
N GLN A 127 -13.71 -10.25 -0.28
CA GLN A 127 -13.06 -11.55 -0.06
C GLN A 127 -12.14 -11.88 -1.24
N GLY A 128 -11.04 -12.61 -0.97
CA GLY A 128 -10.06 -13.00 -1.99
C GLY A 128 -8.81 -12.10 -2.02
N PRO A 129 -8.25 -11.81 -3.21
CA PRO A 129 -6.84 -11.88 -3.58
C PRO A 129 -5.83 -10.94 -2.90
N CYS A 130 -6.10 -10.35 -1.75
CA CYS A 130 -5.14 -9.41 -1.15
C CYS A 130 -5.10 -9.50 0.38
N GLY A 131 -5.37 -10.68 0.94
CA GLY A 131 -5.47 -10.93 2.38
C GLY A 131 -4.29 -11.71 2.97
N TYR A 132 -3.71 -11.18 4.04
CA TYR A 132 -3.48 -11.88 5.32
C TYR A 132 -3.05 -10.82 6.35
N SER A 133 -3.74 -10.76 7.49
CA SER A 133 -3.62 -9.69 8.50
C SER A 133 -2.84 -10.10 9.75
N GLY A 134 -2.02 -11.15 9.67
CA GLY A 134 -1.18 -11.57 10.78
C GLY A 134 0.15 -10.83 10.82
N PRO A 135 1.00 -11.15 11.81
CA PRO A 135 2.27 -10.46 12.02
C PRO A 135 3.12 -10.48 10.74
N ILE A 136 3.61 -9.31 10.32
CA ILE A 136 4.48 -9.19 9.15
C ILE A 136 5.93 -9.41 9.58
N GLN A 137 6.70 -10.10 8.76
CA GLN A 137 8.16 -10.12 8.80
C GLN A 137 8.73 -9.41 7.56
N SER A 138 9.95 -8.91 7.70
CA SER A 138 10.65 -8.22 6.64
C SER A 138 12.09 -8.72 6.52
N THR A 139 12.57 -8.90 5.29
CA THR A 139 13.94 -9.31 5.00
C THR A 139 14.53 -8.46 3.88
N GLY A 140 15.82 -8.16 3.96
CA GLY A 140 16.53 -7.39 2.95
C GLY A 140 17.21 -8.29 1.91
N ILE A 141 17.12 -7.92 0.64
CA ILE A 141 17.86 -8.53 -0.47
C ILE A 141 18.68 -7.44 -1.16
N ILE A 142 19.98 -7.69 -1.36
CA ILE A 142 20.84 -6.82 -2.18
C ILE A 142 20.62 -7.21 -3.64
N ALA A 143 20.13 -6.27 -4.45
CA ALA A 143 19.89 -6.47 -5.87
C ALA A 143 20.99 -5.75 -6.67
N MET A 144 21.76 -6.52 -7.44
CA MET A 144 22.81 -5.99 -8.31
C MET A 144 22.28 -5.69 -9.71
N PRO A 145 22.84 -4.69 -10.44
CA PRO A 145 22.43 -4.39 -11.80
C PRO A 145 22.61 -5.59 -12.73
N GLY A 146 21.54 -6.01 -13.39
CA GLY A 146 21.59 -7.08 -14.40
C GLY A 146 21.83 -8.51 -13.87
N ILE A 147 22.02 -8.71 -12.56
CA ILE A 147 22.29 -10.02 -11.94
C ILE A 147 21.17 -10.38 -10.96
N TRP A 148 20.60 -11.57 -11.13
CA TRP A 148 19.62 -12.12 -10.19
C TRP A 148 20.26 -12.45 -8.85
N SER A 149 19.62 -12.03 -7.76
CA SER A 149 19.96 -12.49 -6.41
C SER A 149 19.78 -14.00 -6.28
N ALA A 150 20.38 -14.57 -5.23
CA ALA A 150 19.97 -15.89 -4.76
C ALA A 150 18.47 -15.89 -4.43
N TRP A 151 17.86 -17.07 -4.50
CA TRP A 151 16.49 -17.27 -4.02
C TRP A 151 16.43 -17.03 -2.53
N LYS A 152 15.41 -16.27 -2.11
CA LYS A 152 15.08 -16.05 -0.72
C LYS A 152 13.73 -16.70 -0.45
N ASP A 153 13.69 -17.58 0.55
CA ASP A 153 12.44 -18.20 0.96
C ASP A 153 11.51 -17.21 1.65
N LEU A 154 10.23 -17.37 1.37
CA LEU A 154 9.13 -16.61 1.94
C LEU A 154 8.43 -17.49 2.98
N LEU A 155 7.23 -17.97 2.66
CA LEU A 155 6.38 -18.73 3.56
C LEU A 155 6.09 -20.12 2.98
N THR A 156 6.05 -21.12 3.86
CA THR A 156 5.62 -22.48 3.51
C THR A 156 4.11 -22.55 3.49
N SER A 157 3.56 -22.80 2.32
CA SER A 157 2.14 -22.91 2.09
C SER A 157 1.66 -24.35 2.28
N MET A 158 0.63 -24.52 3.10
CA MET A 158 -0.19 -25.72 3.18
C MET A 158 -1.63 -25.31 2.87
N PRO A 159 -2.14 -25.61 1.65
CA PRO A 159 -3.54 -25.32 1.32
C PRO A 159 -4.46 -26.17 2.21
N ASN A 160 -5.65 -25.65 2.51
CA ASN A 160 -6.64 -26.45 3.23
C ASN A 160 -7.33 -27.38 2.23
N GLU A 161 -6.97 -28.66 2.28
CA GLU A 161 -7.51 -29.69 1.38
C GLU A 161 -9.03 -29.94 1.59
N ILE A 162 -9.54 -29.69 2.81
CA ILE A 162 -10.96 -29.91 3.14
C ILE A 162 -11.84 -28.84 2.50
N THR A 163 -11.39 -27.58 2.54
CA THR A 163 -12.16 -26.44 2.00
C THR A 163 -11.77 -26.08 0.58
N ASN A 164 -10.75 -26.74 0.00
CA ASN A 164 -10.14 -26.42 -1.29
C ASN A 164 -9.78 -24.93 -1.43
N THR A 165 -9.41 -24.29 -0.30
CA THR A 165 -9.08 -22.86 -0.27
C THR A 165 -7.57 -22.68 -0.36
N PRO A 166 -7.06 -21.87 -1.31
CA PRO A 166 -5.63 -21.60 -1.43
C PRO A 166 -5.11 -20.89 -0.18
N HIS A 167 -3.87 -21.22 0.21
CA HIS A 167 -3.16 -20.39 1.18
C HIS A 167 -2.70 -19.11 0.47
N SER A 168 -3.43 -18.03 0.71
CA SER A 168 -3.23 -16.75 0.02
C SER A 168 -2.58 -15.72 0.93
N TYR A 169 -1.59 -14.99 0.41
CA TYR A 169 -0.96 -13.86 1.11
C TYR A 169 -0.28 -12.89 0.14
N THR A 170 -0.11 -11.64 0.58
CA THR A 170 0.56 -10.61 -0.22
C THR A 170 2.00 -10.44 0.22
N VAL A 171 2.90 -10.38 -0.76
CA VAL A 171 4.33 -10.05 -0.58
C VAL A 171 4.54 -8.64 -1.11
N ASN A 172 5.07 -7.77 -0.26
CA ASN A 172 5.48 -6.40 -0.60
C ASN A 172 6.98 -6.38 -0.88
N PHE A 173 7.42 -5.61 -1.88
CA PHE A 173 8.82 -5.41 -2.20
C PHE A 173 9.09 -3.94 -2.51
N ASN A 174 9.91 -3.30 -1.66
CA ASN A 174 10.16 -1.86 -1.68
C ASN A 174 11.65 -1.53 -1.64
N ASN A 175 12.04 -0.43 -2.27
CA ASN A 175 13.39 0.13 -2.06
C ASN A 175 13.56 0.52 -0.60
N SER A 176 14.65 0.06 0.03
CA SER A 176 15.05 0.47 1.37
C SER A 176 16.38 1.23 1.39
N SER A 177 17.07 1.32 0.26
CA SER A 177 18.25 2.18 0.07
C SER A 177 17.87 3.60 -0.37
N ASN A 178 18.74 4.56 -0.07
CA ASN A 178 18.61 5.96 -0.53
C ASN A 178 18.78 6.12 -2.06
N LEU A 179 19.24 5.07 -2.75
CA LEU A 179 19.32 5.03 -4.21
C LEU A 179 18.01 4.44 -4.74
N GLU A 180 17.34 5.18 -5.63
CA GLU A 180 16.13 4.72 -6.30
C GLU A 180 16.47 4.03 -7.62
N SER A 181 16.07 2.77 -7.75
CA SER A 181 16.02 2.06 -9.02
C SER A 181 14.77 1.18 -9.03
N SER A 182 14.14 1.04 -10.19
CA SER A 182 13.24 -0.08 -10.45
C SER A 182 14.03 -1.39 -10.48
N PHE A 183 13.34 -2.51 -10.27
CA PHE A 183 13.97 -3.83 -10.26
C PHE A 183 13.00 -4.91 -10.77
N ASP A 184 13.54 -5.93 -11.42
CA ASP A 184 12.80 -7.13 -11.79
C ASP A 184 12.62 -8.00 -10.55
N VAL A 185 11.46 -8.63 -10.43
CA VAL A 185 11.11 -9.58 -9.37
C VAL A 185 10.64 -10.87 -10.00
N GLU A 186 11.21 -11.98 -9.56
CA GLU A 186 10.72 -13.32 -9.90
C GLU A 186 10.26 -14.01 -8.62
N ILE A 187 9.02 -14.49 -8.62
CA ILE A 187 8.41 -15.22 -7.50
C ILE A 187 8.07 -16.62 -7.98
N LYS A 188 8.40 -17.61 -7.16
CA LYS A 188 8.07 -19.01 -7.38
C LYS A 188 7.23 -19.51 -6.20
N TYR A 189 6.07 -20.09 -6.45
CA TYR A 189 5.18 -20.56 -5.38
C TYR A 189 4.42 -21.84 -5.78
N PRO A 190 4.03 -22.69 -4.82
CA PRO A 190 3.41 -23.98 -5.11
C PRO A 190 1.95 -23.82 -5.55
N ILE A 191 1.60 -24.56 -6.59
CA ILE A 191 0.23 -24.75 -7.08
C ILE A 191 -0.07 -26.25 -7.15
N SER A 192 -1.34 -26.62 -7.30
CA SER A 192 -1.76 -28.03 -7.34
C SER A 192 -1.03 -28.89 -8.39
N SER A 193 -0.58 -28.29 -9.50
CA SER A 193 0.15 -28.97 -10.59
C SER A 193 1.69 -28.86 -10.50
N GLY A 194 2.24 -28.28 -9.44
CA GLY A 194 3.69 -28.11 -9.26
C GLY A 194 4.06 -26.72 -8.75
N MET A 195 5.02 -26.06 -9.40
CA MET A 195 5.42 -24.70 -9.03
C MET A 195 5.04 -23.72 -10.14
N LYS A 196 4.44 -22.60 -9.74
CA LYS A 196 4.20 -21.46 -10.64
C LYS A 196 5.30 -20.44 -10.46
N THR A 197 5.85 -19.97 -11.58
CA THR A 197 6.79 -18.84 -11.62
C THR A 197 6.11 -17.63 -12.24
N VAL A 198 6.30 -16.47 -11.63
CA VAL A 198 5.77 -15.20 -12.10
C VAL A 198 6.86 -14.15 -12.10
N ASN A 199 6.81 -13.28 -13.10
CA ASN A 199 7.74 -12.16 -13.27
C ASN A 199 6.96 -10.86 -13.15
N THR A 200 7.50 -9.91 -12.42
CA THR A 200 6.94 -8.57 -12.21
C THR A 200 8.06 -7.55 -12.00
N VAL A 201 7.71 -6.28 -11.85
CA VAL A 201 8.64 -5.17 -11.65
C VAL A 201 8.28 -4.47 -10.35
N GLY A 202 9.29 -4.16 -9.54
CA GLY A 202 9.15 -3.41 -8.30
C GLY A 202 9.73 -1.99 -8.35
N PRO A 203 9.42 -1.14 -7.35
CA PRO A 203 8.64 -1.44 -6.14
C PRO A 203 7.19 -1.86 -6.40
N GLY A 204 6.69 -2.81 -5.62
CA GLY A 204 5.43 -3.51 -5.92
C GLY A 204 4.90 -4.36 -4.77
N ALA A 205 3.72 -4.93 -5.00
CA ALA A 205 3.24 -6.08 -4.24
C ALA A 205 2.68 -7.13 -5.18
N TYR A 206 2.74 -8.38 -4.73
CA TYR A 206 2.20 -9.52 -5.45
C TYR A 206 1.42 -10.42 -4.49
N LEU A 207 0.22 -10.82 -4.91
CA LEU A 207 -0.54 -11.85 -4.22
C LEU A 207 -0.07 -13.23 -4.66
N ILE A 208 0.34 -14.02 -3.67
CA ILE A 208 0.51 -15.46 -3.82
C ILE A 208 -0.81 -16.14 -3.45
N GLU A 209 -1.30 -17.01 -4.34
CA GLU A 209 -2.43 -17.94 -4.09
C GLU A 209 -1.90 -19.36 -4.22
N ALA A 210 -1.34 -19.89 -3.13
CA ALA A 210 -0.75 -21.20 -3.16
C ALA A 210 -1.85 -22.28 -3.04
N THR A 211 -2.05 -23.02 -4.13
CA THR A 211 -3.00 -24.16 -4.19
C THR A 211 -2.32 -25.51 -3.98
N GLY A 212 -0.99 -25.55 -3.88
CA GLY A 212 -0.20 -26.75 -3.59
C GLY A 212 0.64 -26.60 -2.32
N GLY A 213 1.14 -27.72 -1.80
CA GLY A 213 2.07 -27.72 -0.66
C GLY A 213 3.51 -27.37 -1.07
N GLY A 214 4.20 -26.54 -0.29
CA GLY A 214 5.61 -26.21 -0.51
C GLY A 214 5.99 -24.80 -0.07
N THR A 215 7.24 -24.41 -0.30
CA THR A 215 7.76 -23.08 0.07
C THR A 215 7.77 -22.16 -1.14
N ALA A 216 7.23 -20.95 -0.96
CA ALA A 216 7.40 -19.90 -1.95
C ALA A 216 8.75 -19.21 -1.77
N SER A 217 9.34 -18.75 -2.87
CA SER A 217 10.63 -18.04 -2.86
C SER A 217 10.59 -16.86 -3.83
N ILE A 218 11.43 -15.87 -3.57
CA ILE A 218 11.57 -14.64 -4.37
C ILE A 218 13.04 -14.39 -4.71
N ARG A 219 13.30 -13.80 -5.87
CA ARG A 219 14.61 -13.23 -6.22
C ARG A 219 14.45 -11.95 -7.01
N ILE A 220 15.50 -11.12 -7.00
CA ILE A 220 15.43 -9.73 -7.44
C ILE A 220 16.66 -9.38 -8.25
N LYS A 221 16.49 -8.53 -9.26
CA LYS A 221 17.56 -8.01 -10.11
C LYS A 221 17.35 -6.53 -10.35
N SER A 222 18.33 -5.71 -10.00
CA SER A 222 18.22 -4.26 -10.20
C SER A 222 18.41 -3.89 -11.68
N HIS A 223 17.77 -2.80 -12.12
CA HIS A 223 17.91 -2.29 -13.48
C HIS A 223 19.14 -1.39 -13.67
N SER A 224 19.50 -0.58 -12.68
CA SER A 224 20.47 0.51 -12.89
C SER A 224 21.61 0.57 -11.88
N VAL A 225 21.31 0.51 -10.58
CA VAL A 225 22.31 0.64 -9.51
C VAL A 225 22.11 -0.43 -8.44
N PRO A 226 23.16 -0.82 -7.68
CA PRO A 226 22.97 -1.66 -6.51
C PRO A 226 21.99 -1.00 -5.54
N ILE A 227 20.95 -1.75 -5.16
CA ILE A 227 19.92 -1.30 -4.22
C ILE A 227 19.68 -2.39 -3.17
N THR A 228 19.21 -1.97 -2.01
CA THR A 228 18.64 -2.89 -1.03
C THR A 228 17.13 -2.86 -1.20
N VAL A 229 16.54 -4.04 -1.40
CA VAL A 229 15.09 -4.20 -1.47
C VAL A 229 14.61 -4.89 -0.20
N SER A 230 13.66 -4.26 0.48
CA SER A 230 12.94 -4.83 1.61
C SER A 230 11.77 -5.66 1.12
N ILE A 231 11.70 -6.91 1.56
CA ILE A 231 10.62 -7.86 1.25
C ILE A 231 9.81 -8.11 2.51
N SER A 232 8.55 -7.71 2.51
CA SER A 232 7.64 -7.82 3.66
C SER A 232 6.48 -8.75 3.35
N PHE A 233 6.26 -9.74 4.19
CA PHE A 233 5.26 -10.80 4.01
C PHE A 233 4.85 -11.35 5.39
N PRO A 234 3.74 -12.11 5.48
CA PRO A 234 3.33 -12.70 6.74
C PRO A 234 4.39 -13.61 7.39
N LYS A 235 4.34 -13.70 8.72
CA LYS A 235 5.04 -14.73 9.51
C LYS A 235 4.35 -16.07 9.41
#